data_AF-A0A960EW60-F1
#
_entry.id   AF-A0A960EW60-F1
#
_cell.length_a   1.000
_cell.length_b   1.000
_cell.length_c   1.000
_cell.angle_alpha   90.00
_cell.angle_beta   90.00
_cell.angle_gamma   90.00
#
_symmetry.space_group_name_H-M   'P 1'
#
loop_
_entity.id
_entity.type
_entity.pdbx_description
1 polymer ?
#
loop_
_entity_poly.entity_id
_entity_poly.type
_entity_poly.pdbx_seq_one_letter_code
_entity_poly.pdbx_strand_id
1 'polypeptide(L)'
;LTAHRPVPSGPRAYRGRIRTLGPLAGVLPAAVLGGLGLLLHRGSTSAMRGVGSFALAVLAAPGLLVAGVPLRAGAGLYTAAAVGSAVLWLLLGAIAARRATRRPVATWRDFWREWLWLAAAVWVGVGLSLVAANFLLGRPAL
;
A
#
# COMPACT_ATOMS: atom_id res chain seq x y z
N LEU A 1 -2.63 8.44 38.64
CA LEU A 1 -2.10 9.52 37.79
C LEU A 1 -1.29 8.89 36.65
N THR A 2 -1.89 8.72 35.48
CA THR A 2 -1.19 8.20 34.29
C THR A 2 -0.27 9.29 33.75
N ALA A 3 1.05 9.07 33.84
CA ALA A 3 2.05 10.00 33.33
C ALA A 3 1.84 10.22 31.81
N HIS A 4 1.27 11.37 31.44
CA HIS A 4 1.22 11.78 30.03
C HIS A 4 2.65 12.03 29.57
N ARG A 5 3.20 11.10 28.77
CA ARG A 5 4.50 11.30 28.11
C ARG A 5 4.47 12.64 27.37
N PRO A 6 5.40 13.58 27.64
CA PRO A 6 5.44 14.86 26.95
C PRO A 6 5.55 14.64 25.45
N VAL A 7 4.64 15.24 24.67
CA VAL A 7 4.74 15.23 23.21
C VAL A 7 5.92 16.13 22.84
N PRO A 8 6.99 15.61 22.19
CA PRO A 8 8.14 16.42 21.83
C PRO A 8 7.70 17.64 21.01
N SER A 9 8.18 18.83 21.39
CA SER A 9 7.90 20.12 20.70
C SER A 9 6.45 20.64 20.80
N GLY A 10 5.59 20.01 21.60
CA GLY A 10 4.22 20.45 21.87
C GLY A 10 3.15 19.96 20.86
N PRO A 11 1.86 19.93 21.25
CA PRO A 11 0.80 19.24 20.48
C PRO A 11 0.54 19.81 19.07
N ARG A 12 0.75 21.12 18.87
CA ARG A 12 0.52 21.78 17.57
C ARG A 12 1.62 21.44 16.56
N ALA A 13 2.89 21.50 16.96
CA ALA A 13 4.03 21.17 16.10
C ALA A 13 3.98 19.69 15.66
N TYR A 14 3.63 18.80 16.59
CA TYR A 14 3.50 17.38 16.31
C TYR A 14 2.34 17.06 15.34
N ARG A 15 1.19 17.73 15.47
CA ARG A 15 0.09 17.65 14.49
C ARG A 15 0.49 18.16 13.11
N GLY A 16 1.23 19.27 13.05
CA GLY A 16 1.77 19.81 11.80
C GLY A 16 2.65 18.78 11.09
N ARG A 17 3.56 18.13 11.81
CA ARG A 17 4.45 17.10 11.27
C ARG A 17 3.70 15.88 10.71
N ILE A 18 2.64 15.42 11.38
CA ILE A 18 1.80 14.32 10.84
C ILE A 18 1.10 14.74 9.55
N ARG A 19 0.63 15.99 9.44
CA ARG A 19 -0.04 16.47 8.23
C ARG A 19 0.89 16.59 7.03
N THR A 20 2.14 16.98 7.24
CA THR A 20 3.12 17.16 6.16
C THR A 20 3.80 15.86 5.77
N LEU A 21 4.22 15.04 6.75
CA LEU A 21 4.97 13.81 6.50
C LEU A 21 4.07 12.57 6.35
N GLY A 22 2.81 12.62 6.81
CA GLY A 22 1.88 11.50 6.75
C GLY A 22 1.65 10.92 5.36
N PRO A 23 1.46 11.73 4.29
CA PRO A 23 1.38 11.23 2.92
C PRO A 23 2.61 10.40 2.52
N LEU A 24 3.82 10.93 2.78
CA LEU A 24 5.08 10.24 2.46
C LEU A 24 5.27 8.98 3.31
N ALA A 25 4.96 9.05 4.61
CA ALA A 25 5.01 7.89 5.50
C ALA A 25 4.06 6.78 5.05
N GLY A 26 2.89 7.14 4.49
CA GLY A 26 1.91 6.19 3.96
C GLY A 26 2.36 5.42 2.73
N VAL A 27 3.38 5.89 2.01
CA VAL A 27 3.98 5.18 0.86
C VAL A 27 5.01 4.13 1.30
N LEU A 28 5.62 4.30 2.47
CA LEU A 28 6.69 3.42 2.94
C LEU A 28 6.32 1.94 2.95
N PRO A 29 5.14 1.52 3.45
CA PRO A 29 4.80 0.10 3.45
C PRO A 29 4.72 -0.50 2.04
N ALA A 30 4.14 0.24 1.09
CA ALA A 30 4.07 -0.17 -0.30
C ALA A 30 5.47 -0.26 -0.93
N ALA A 31 6.34 0.72 -0.66
CA ALA A 31 7.72 0.70 -1.14
C ALA A 31 8.52 -0.49 -0.57
N VAL A 32 8.34 -0.82 0.71
CA VAL A 32 8.96 -1.99 1.35
C VAL A 32 8.47 -3.28 0.72
N LEU A 33 7.16 -3.45 0.54
CA LEU A 33 6.59 -4.62 -0.12
C LEU A 33 7.12 -4.79 -1.55
N GLY A 34 7.15 -3.71 -2.33
CA GLY A 34 7.66 -3.72 -3.70
C GLY A 34 9.15 -4.05 -3.75
N GLY A 35 9.96 -3.46 -2.87
CA GLY A 35 11.37 -3.76 -2.72
C GLY A 35 11.65 -5.22 -2.37
N LEU A 36 10.90 -5.78 -1.40
CA LEU A 36 10.99 -7.19 -1.04
C LEU A 36 10.58 -8.10 -2.20
N GLY A 37 9.54 -7.73 -2.97
CA GLY A 37 9.14 -8.45 -4.17
C GLY A 37 10.25 -8.51 -5.22
N LEU A 38 10.89 -7.38 -5.50
CA LEU A 38 12.03 -7.31 -6.42
C LEU A 38 13.22 -8.15 -5.93
N LEU A 39 13.53 -8.11 -4.63
CA LEU A 39 14.60 -8.92 -4.03
C LEU A 39 14.30 -10.42 -4.13
N LEU A 40 13.05 -10.83 -3.90
CA LEU A 40 12.64 -12.23 -4.05
C LEU A 40 12.71 -12.72 -5.50
N HIS A 41 12.39 -11.85 -6.46
CA HIS A 41 12.39 -12.17 -7.87
C HIS A 41 13.81 -12.36 -8.44
N ARG A 42 14.80 -11.59 -7.95
CA ARG A 42 16.17 -11.60 -8.48
C ARG A 42 16.79 -13.00 -8.43
N GLY A 43 17.18 -13.50 -9.60
CA GLY A 43 17.90 -14.78 -9.76
C GLY A 43 17.06 -16.01 -9.40
N SER A 44 15.73 -15.89 -9.35
CA SER A 44 14.87 -17.01 -8.97
C SER A 44 14.36 -17.82 -10.15
N THR A 45 14.61 -19.12 -10.14
CA THR A 45 13.96 -20.13 -11.01
C THR A 45 12.85 -20.91 -10.29
N SER A 46 12.64 -20.65 -8.99
CA SER A 46 11.62 -21.34 -8.18
C SER A 46 10.24 -20.74 -8.38
N ALA A 47 9.25 -21.60 -8.66
CA ALA A 47 7.84 -21.21 -8.77
C ALA A 47 7.32 -20.51 -7.50
N MET A 48 7.70 -20.99 -6.32
CA MET A 48 7.24 -20.44 -5.04
C MET A 48 7.73 -19.01 -4.80
N ARG A 49 8.98 -18.72 -5.19
CA ARG A 49 9.53 -17.35 -5.16
C ARG A 49 8.87 -16.47 -6.22
N GLY A 50 8.53 -17.03 -7.39
CA GLY A 50 7.72 -16.36 -8.41
C GLY A 50 6.38 -15.88 -7.86
N VAL A 51 5.61 -16.79 -7.26
CA VAL A 51 4.31 -16.49 -6.62
C VAL A 51 4.48 -15.46 -5.50
N GLY A 52 5.49 -15.62 -4.63
CA GLY A 52 5.76 -14.67 -3.55
C GLY A 52 6.10 -13.27 -4.07
N SER A 53 6.95 -13.16 -5.08
CA SER A 53 7.32 -11.88 -5.68
C SER A 53 6.13 -11.19 -6.35
N PHE A 54 5.25 -11.96 -7.02
CA PHE A 54 4.03 -11.46 -7.61
C PHE A 54 3.05 -10.93 -6.54
N ALA A 55 2.81 -11.71 -5.48
CA ALA A 55 1.93 -11.30 -4.40
C ALA A 55 2.40 -9.98 -3.76
N LEU A 56 3.71 -9.87 -3.48
CA LEU A 56 4.30 -8.63 -2.96
C LEU A 56 4.17 -7.47 -3.93
N ALA A 57 4.40 -7.69 -5.23
CA ALA A 57 4.28 -6.66 -6.25
C ALA A 57 2.85 -6.11 -6.35
N VAL A 58 1.84 -6.99 -6.32
CA VAL A 58 0.43 -6.57 -6.40
C VAL A 58 -0.04 -5.87 -5.12
N LEU A 59 0.44 -6.29 -3.95
CA LEU A 59 0.15 -5.58 -2.70
C LEU A 59 0.82 -4.20 -2.65
N ALA A 60 2.00 -4.07 -3.22
CA ALA A 60 2.73 -2.81 -3.34
C ALA A 60 2.10 -1.89 -4.39
N ALA A 61 1.68 -2.45 -5.52
CA ALA A 61 1.09 -1.72 -6.63
C ALA A 61 -0.23 -2.38 -7.08
N PRO A 62 -1.34 -2.14 -6.36
CA PRO A 62 -2.65 -2.71 -6.69
C PRO A 62 -3.12 -2.41 -8.12
N GLY A 63 -2.70 -1.28 -8.69
CA GLY A 63 -2.99 -0.92 -10.08
C GLY A 63 -2.46 -1.92 -11.10
N LEU A 64 -1.47 -2.77 -10.73
CA LEU A 64 -0.99 -3.84 -11.60
C LEU A 64 -2.08 -4.87 -11.92
N LEU A 65 -3.10 -5.04 -11.06
CA LEU A 65 -4.24 -5.90 -11.37
C LEU A 65 -5.11 -5.35 -12.49
N VAL A 66 -5.18 -4.03 -12.62
CA VAL A 66 -5.88 -3.36 -13.73
C VAL A 66 -5.09 -3.53 -15.04
N ALA A 67 -3.75 -3.53 -14.96
CA ALA A 67 -2.89 -3.75 -16.11
C ALA A 67 -2.89 -5.21 -16.61
N GLY A 68 -3.19 -6.19 -15.73
CA GLY A 68 -3.37 -7.62 -16.06
C GLY A 68 -2.07 -8.45 -16.22
N VAL A 69 -2.21 -9.78 -16.25
CA VAL A 69 -1.12 -10.78 -16.46
C VAL A 69 -1.49 -11.77 -17.58
N PRO A 70 -0.65 -12.03 -18.63
CA PRO A 70 0.34 -11.16 -19.25
C PRO A 70 0.20 -11.02 -20.82
N LEU A 71 0.94 -10.05 -21.40
CA LEU A 71 1.46 -9.97 -22.79
C LEU A 71 0.76 -9.16 -23.92
N ARG A 72 0.11 -8.03 -23.65
CA ARG A 72 -0.01 -6.95 -24.69
C ARG A 72 0.26 -5.54 -24.20
N ALA A 73 0.33 -5.35 -22.89
CA ALA A 73 0.59 -4.07 -22.28
C ALA A 73 2.09 -3.75 -22.38
N GLY A 74 2.45 -2.71 -23.14
CA GLY A 74 3.83 -2.22 -23.18
C GLY A 74 4.30 -1.70 -21.81
N ALA A 75 5.62 -1.51 -21.65
CA ALA A 75 6.25 -0.99 -20.43
C ALA A 75 5.58 0.31 -19.89
N GLY A 76 4.96 1.10 -20.76
CA GLY A 76 4.18 2.28 -20.39
C GLY A 76 2.96 2.01 -19.49
N LEU A 77 2.22 0.91 -19.69
CA LEU A 77 1.04 0.63 -18.85
C LEU A 77 1.47 0.16 -17.45
N TYR A 78 2.52 -0.64 -17.34
CA TYR A 78 3.05 -1.08 -16.05
C TYR A 78 3.62 0.08 -15.24
N THR A 79 4.33 0.99 -15.89
CA THR A 79 4.81 2.23 -15.24
C THR A 79 3.65 3.12 -14.83
N ALA A 80 2.63 3.30 -15.67
CA ALA A 80 1.42 4.05 -15.31
C ALA A 80 0.67 3.41 -14.13
N ALA A 81 0.55 2.08 -14.09
CA ALA A 81 -0.06 1.34 -12.98
C ALA A 81 0.74 1.48 -11.67
N ALA A 82 2.07 1.46 -11.75
CA ALA A 82 2.94 1.71 -10.61
C ALA A 82 2.80 3.15 -10.08
N VAL A 83 2.81 4.14 -10.98
CA VAL A 83 2.60 5.55 -10.62
C VAL A 83 1.20 5.77 -10.03
N GLY A 84 0.16 5.22 -10.64
CA GLY A 84 -1.21 5.28 -10.12
C GLY A 84 -1.33 4.66 -8.72
N SER A 85 -0.62 3.57 -8.48
CA SER A 85 -0.55 2.95 -7.15
C SER A 85 0.21 3.82 -6.16
N ALA A 86 1.31 4.47 -6.56
CA ALA A 86 2.01 5.42 -5.70
C ALA A 86 1.12 6.61 -5.31
N VAL A 87 0.35 7.14 -6.27
CA VAL A 87 -0.66 8.18 -6.01
C VAL A 87 -1.73 7.69 -5.04
N LEU A 88 -2.24 6.47 -5.22
CA LEU A 88 -3.18 5.85 -4.28
C LEU A 88 -2.62 5.84 -2.85
N TRP A 89 -1.40 5.34 -2.66
CA TRP A 89 -0.79 5.27 -1.32
C TRP A 89 -0.52 6.65 -0.71
N LEU A 90 -0.12 7.63 -1.52
CA LEU A 90 0.00 9.03 -1.09
C LEU A 90 -1.33 9.60 -0.62
N LEU A 91 -2.41 9.36 -1.38
CA LEU A 91 -3.76 9.82 -1.02
C LEU A 91 -4.25 9.16 0.26
N LEU A 92 -4.03 7.85 0.45
CA LEU A 92 -4.38 7.17 1.69
C LEU A 92 -3.58 7.72 2.88
N GLY A 93 -2.28 7.99 2.70
CA GLY A 93 -1.46 8.66 3.71
C GLY A 93 -1.99 10.07 4.03
N ALA A 94 -2.40 10.84 3.03
CA ALA A 94 -2.99 12.16 3.24
C ALA A 94 -4.33 12.10 3.98
N ILE A 95 -5.21 11.15 3.62
CA ILE A 95 -6.50 10.93 4.29
C ILE A 95 -6.28 10.50 5.74
N ALA A 96 -5.40 9.53 5.98
CA ALA A 96 -5.05 9.06 7.32
C ALA A 96 -4.47 10.20 8.18
N ALA A 97 -3.59 11.04 7.63
CA ALA A 97 -3.04 12.20 8.32
C ALA A 97 -4.13 13.22 8.69
N ARG A 98 -5.06 13.50 7.77
CA ARG A 98 -6.21 14.39 8.04
C ARG A 98 -7.10 13.83 9.14
N ARG A 99 -7.44 12.53 9.07
CA ARG A 99 -8.30 11.85 10.06
C ARG A 99 -7.65 11.78 11.44
N ALA A 100 -6.38 11.36 11.52
CA ALA A 100 -5.63 11.29 12.77
C ALA A 100 -5.49 12.66 13.44
N THR A 101 -5.33 13.72 12.65
CA THR A 101 -5.21 15.09 13.18
C THR A 101 -6.55 15.76 13.48
N ARG A 102 -7.70 15.09 13.43
CA ARG A 102 -8.96 15.66 13.94
C ARG A 102 -9.01 15.73 15.46
N ARG A 103 -8.29 14.84 16.15
CA ARG A 103 -8.22 14.81 17.62
C ARG A 103 -7.25 15.86 18.18
N PRO A 104 -7.54 16.51 19.32
CA PRO A 104 -6.70 17.55 19.91
C PRO A 104 -5.26 17.10 20.19
N VAL A 105 -5.12 15.85 20.63
CA VAL A 105 -3.85 15.15 20.81
C VAL A 105 -3.78 14.06 19.74
N ALA A 106 -2.95 14.27 18.72
CA ALA A 106 -2.76 13.30 17.63
C ALA A 106 -1.39 12.65 17.76
N THR A 107 -1.34 11.32 17.70
CA THR A 107 -0.08 10.56 17.75
C THR A 107 0.21 9.86 16.42
N TRP A 108 1.47 9.50 16.16
CA TRP A 108 1.81 8.64 15.01
C TRP A 108 1.11 7.28 15.07
N ARG A 109 0.79 6.78 16.25
CA ARG A 109 0.01 5.54 16.42
C ARG A 109 -1.41 5.69 15.89
N ASP A 110 -2.03 6.86 16.06
CA ASP A 110 -3.35 7.14 15.49
C ASP A 110 -3.31 7.21 13.96
N PHE A 111 -2.24 7.79 13.40
CA PHE A 111 -1.99 7.78 11.96
C PHE A 111 -1.90 6.35 11.42
N TRP A 112 -1.05 5.51 12.00
CA TRP A 112 -0.87 4.13 11.53
C TRP A 112 -2.13 3.29 11.70
N ARG A 113 -2.91 3.48 12.77
CA ARG A 113 -4.19 2.80 12.93
C ARG A 113 -5.16 3.15 11.81
N GLU A 114 -5.28 4.42 11.46
CA GLU A 114 -6.17 4.87 10.39
C GLU A 114 -5.67 4.43 9.01
N TRP A 115 -4.37 4.56 8.77
CA TRP A 115 -3.74 4.12 7.54
C TRP A 115 -3.89 2.61 7.33
N LEU A 116 -3.70 1.80 8.38
CA LEU A 116 -3.85 0.34 8.32
C LEU A 116 -5.28 -0.07 7.98
N TRP A 117 -6.29 0.62 8.51
CA TRP A 117 -7.69 0.35 8.14
C TRP A 117 -7.95 0.60 6.65
N LEU A 118 -7.43 1.71 6.12
CA LEU A 118 -7.54 2.03 4.69
C LEU A 118 -6.76 1.04 3.82
N ALA A 119 -5.53 0.70 4.22
CA ALA A 119 -4.68 -0.26 3.53
C ALA A 119 -5.31 -1.66 3.52
N ALA A 120 -5.89 -2.10 4.64
CA ALA A 120 -6.58 -3.38 4.74
C ALA A 120 -7.74 -3.48 3.75
N ALA A 121 -8.53 -2.42 3.58
CA ALA A 121 -9.60 -2.40 2.58
C ALA A 121 -9.05 -2.60 1.15
N VAL A 122 -7.93 -1.94 0.81
CA VAL A 122 -7.26 -2.12 -0.49
C VAL A 122 -6.75 -3.54 -0.66
N TRP A 123 -6.08 -4.09 0.35
CA TRP A 123 -5.53 -5.44 0.30
C TRP A 123 -6.61 -6.53 0.22
N VAL A 124 -7.74 -6.33 0.91
CA VAL A 124 -8.92 -7.19 0.75
C VAL A 124 -9.44 -7.12 -0.69
N GLY A 125 -9.54 -5.92 -1.26
CA GLY A 125 -9.92 -5.74 -2.67
C GLY A 125 -8.97 -6.47 -3.63
N VAL A 126 -7.65 -6.34 -3.43
CA VAL A 126 -6.61 -7.07 -4.16
C VAL A 126 -6.82 -8.59 -4.06
N GLY A 127 -7.02 -9.11 -2.85
CA GLY A 127 -7.25 -10.54 -2.63
C GLY A 127 -8.50 -11.04 -3.35
N LEU A 128 -9.61 -10.30 -3.23
CA LEU A 128 -10.87 -10.63 -3.92
C LEU A 128 -10.72 -10.60 -5.44
N SER A 129 -10.00 -9.62 -6.00
CA SER A 129 -9.73 -9.54 -7.43
C SER A 129 -8.90 -10.72 -7.93
N LEU A 130 -7.89 -11.17 -7.16
CA LEU A 130 -7.11 -12.36 -7.51
C LEU A 130 -7.96 -13.63 -7.49
N VAL A 131 -8.80 -13.78 -6.47
CA VAL A 131 -9.75 -14.91 -6.38
C VAL A 131 -10.72 -14.88 -7.57
N ALA A 132 -11.27 -13.72 -7.92
CA ALA A 132 -12.15 -13.57 -9.07
C ALA A 132 -11.44 -13.90 -10.40
N ALA A 133 -10.21 -13.41 -10.59
CA ALA A 133 -9.40 -13.72 -11.76
C ALA A 133 -9.14 -15.23 -11.88
N ASN A 134 -8.82 -15.92 -10.77
CA ASN A 134 -8.66 -17.36 -10.75
C ASN A 134 -9.94 -18.09 -11.17
N PHE A 135 -11.11 -17.67 -10.69
CA PHE A 135 -12.40 -18.25 -11.11
C PHE A 135 -12.75 -17.98 -12.57
N LEU A 136 -12.36 -16.83 -13.11
CA LEU A 136 -12.62 -16.47 -14.51
C LEU A 136 -11.71 -17.24 -15.48
N LEU A 137 -10.43 -17.39 -15.14
CA LEU A 137 -9.43 -18.07 -15.96
C LEU A 137 -9.50 -19.60 -15.85
N GLY A 138 -9.97 -20.12 -14.72
CA GLY A 138 -10.11 -21.57 -14.49
C GLY A 138 -11.32 -22.22 -15.16
N ARG A 139 -12.15 -21.46 -15.89
CA ARG A 139 -13.27 -22.02 -16.66
C ARG A 139 -12.73 -22.56 -18.00
N PRO A 140 -12.88 -23.86 -18.31
CA PRO A 140 -12.60 -24.36 -19.66
C PRO A 140 -13.55 -23.63 -20.61
N ALA A 141 -12.98 -23.05 -21.68
CA ALA A 141 -13.76 -22.45 -22.75
C ALA A 141 -14.69 -23.53 -23.33
N LEU A 142 -16.00 -23.35 -23.12
CA LEU A 142 -17.03 -24.14 -23.79
C LEU A 142 -17.09 -23.75 -25.27
#